data_AF-A0A9X6UBR7-F1
#
_entry.id   AF-A0A9X6UBR7-F1
#
_cell.length_a   1.000
_cell.length_b   1.000
_cell.length_c   1.000
_cell.angle_alpha   90.00
_cell.angle_beta   90.00
_cell.angle_gamma   90.00
#
_symmetry.space_group_name_H-M   'P 1'
#
loop_
_entity.id
_entity.type
_entity.pdbx_description
1 polymer ?
#
loop_
_entity_poly.entity_id
_entity_poly.type
_entity_poly.pdbx_seq_one_letter_code
_entity_poly.pdbx_strand_id
1 'polypeptide(L)'
;MDSMTFLLFGATGDLAKRKIYPALYKLFSNQNIPQSISIIGIGRRAMSDVEFQTKIEQSLATFSRISSDDESGVEEFISTFRYCQLDTANIVGYQDLLSLVKKRETELNISENRMFYLSVVPEVFDVIALNIKESGLWTTKGLNRLIIEKPFDYNVTSAREFNRKLIEDFDETDIYYIDHYL
;
A
#
# COMPACT_ATOMS: atom_id res chain seq x y z
N MET A 1 2.79 -2.17 18.03
CA MET A 1 2.71 -2.51 16.60
C MET A 1 4.10 -2.33 16.03
N ASP A 2 4.62 -3.29 15.29
CA ASP A 2 6.00 -3.23 14.79
C ASP A 2 6.11 -2.26 13.61
N SER A 3 7.26 -1.61 13.45
CA SER A 3 7.56 -0.72 12.34
C SER A 3 7.34 -1.41 10.99
N MET A 4 6.82 -0.69 9.98
CA MET A 4 6.42 -1.33 8.71
C MET A 4 6.51 -0.41 7.49
N THR A 5 6.65 -1.03 6.32
CA THR A 5 6.49 -0.38 5.02
C THR A 5 5.12 -0.74 4.44
N PHE A 6 4.28 0.27 4.19
CA PHE A 6 2.98 0.11 3.56
C PHE A 6 3.08 0.45 2.07
N LEU A 7 2.86 -0.52 1.20
CA LEU A 7 2.88 -0.39 -0.25
C LEU A 7 1.45 -0.29 -0.79
N LEU A 8 1.06 0.88 -1.29
CA LEU A 8 -0.27 1.13 -1.82
C LEU A 8 -0.29 1.09 -3.35
N PHE A 9 -0.70 -0.04 -3.92
CA PHE A 9 -0.96 -0.15 -5.35
C PHE A 9 -2.27 0.57 -5.69
N GLY A 10 -2.24 1.41 -6.73
CA GLY A 10 -3.39 2.24 -7.10
C GLY A 10 -3.54 3.50 -6.24
N ALA A 11 -2.43 4.02 -5.72
CA ALA A 11 -2.38 5.20 -4.86
C ALA A 11 -3.04 6.47 -5.45
N THR A 12 -3.19 6.55 -6.77
CA THR A 12 -3.85 7.70 -7.42
C THR A 12 -5.36 7.53 -7.61
N GLY A 13 -5.91 6.38 -7.23
CA GLY A 13 -7.32 6.01 -7.38
C GLY A 13 -8.27 6.72 -6.40
N ASP A 14 -9.57 6.54 -6.63
CA ASP A 14 -10.63 7.17 -5.82
C ASP A 14 -10.70 6.60 -4.40
N LEU A 15 -10.58 5.27 -4.28
CA LEU A 15 -10.59 4.58 -2.99
C LEU A 15 -9.45 5.04 -2.07
N ALA A 16 -8.24 5.16 -2.63
CA ALA A 16 -7.07 5.66 -1.92
C ALA A 16 -7.34 7.05 -1.32
N LYS A 17 -7.81 8.00 -2.15
CA LYS A 17 -8.09 9.39 -1.76
C LYS A 17 -9.22 9.53 -0.75
N ARG A 18 -10.28 8.75 -0.89
CA ARG A 18 -11.52 8.96 -0.12
C ARG A 18 -11.57 8.15 1.17
N LYS A 19 -10.81 7.06 1.24
CA LYS A 19 -10.90 6.08 2.33
C LYS A 19 -9.55 5.73 2.93
N ILE A 20 -8.57 5.35 2.11
CA ILE A 20 -7.29 4.82 2.63
C ILE A 20 -6.47 5.91 3.32
N TYR A 21 -6.23 7.06 2.66
CA TYR A 21 -5.44 8.13 3.30
C TYR A 21 -6.11 8.69 4.57
N PRO A 22 -7.43 9.00 4.57
CA PRO A 22 -8.12 9.40 5.80
C PRO A 22 -8.05 8.35 6.91
N ALA A 23 -8.16 7.06 6.58
CA ALA A 23 -8.08 5.98 7.57
C ALA A 23 -6.66 5.85 8.14
N LEU A 24 -5.63 5.87 7.29
CA LEU A 24 -4.22 5.82 7.72
C LEU A 24 -3.87 7.04 8.58
N TYR A 25 -4.33 8.24 8.19
CA TYR A 25 -4.11 9.44 8.98
C TYR A 25 -4.79 9.35 10.35
N LYS A 26 -6.04 8.89 10.40
CA LYS A 26 -6.75 8.66 11.67
C LYS A 26 -6.02 7.65 12.56
N LEU A 27 -5.43 6.60 11.99
CA LEU A 27 -4.62 5.67 12.75
C LEU A 27 -3.32 6.30 13.26
N PHE A 28 -2.68 7.12 12.41
CA PHE A 28 -1.46 7.86 12.74
C PHE A 28 -1.69 8.84 13.91
N SER A 29 -2.72 9.68 13.81
CA SER A 29 -3.02 10.71 14.82
C SER A 29 -3.43 10.11 16.17
N ASN A 30 -4.07 8.94 16.16
CA ASN A 30 -4.40 8.20 17.39
C ASN A 30 -3.22 7.36 17.93
N GLN A 31 -2.02 7.44 17.34
CA GLN A 31 -0.85 6.64 17.70
C GLN A 31 -1.10 5.11 17.65
N ASN A 32 -2.06 4.70 16.83
CA ASN A 32 -2.46 3.29 16.66
C ASN A 32 -1.64 2.57 15.59
N ILE A 33 -0.73 3.28 14.92
CA ILE A 33 0.31 2.72 14.04
C ILE A 33 1.69 3.17 14.53
N PRO A 34 2.75 2.41 14.20
CA PRO A 34 4.10 2.80 14.59
C PRO A 34 4.48 4.14 13.97
N GLN A 35 5.18 5.00 14.72
CA GLN A 35 5.76 6.23 14.17
C GLN A 35 6.79 5.93 13.06
N SER A 36 7.49 4.79 13.17
CA SER A 36 8.35 4.25 12.12
C SER A 36 7.54 3.54 11.03
N ILE A 37 6.74 4.31 10.29
CA ILE A 37 6.03 3.85 9.09
C ILE A 37 6.59 4.52 7.83
N SER A 38 6.77 3.74 6.76
CA SER A 38 7.00 4.28 5.42
C SER A 38 5.82 3.94 4.53
N ILE A 39 5.19 4.92 3.89
CA ILE A 39 4.08 4.68 2.97
C ILE A 39 4.58 4.93 1.55
N ILE A 40 4.56 3.91 0.70
CA ILE A 40 4.98 4.02 -0.70
C ILE A 40 3.73 3.90 -1.56
N GLY A 41 3.34 5.00 -2.21
CA GLY A 41 2.28 5.01 -3.19
C GLY A 41 2.78 4.54 -4.55
N ILE A 42 2.07 3.60 -5.18
CA ILE A 42 2.42 3.05 -6.49
C ILE A 42 1.35 3.41 -7.51
N GLY A 43 1.78 3.94 -8.66
CA GLY A 43 0.89 4.27 -9.76
C GLY A 43 1.60 4.40 -11.11
N ARG A 44 0.82 4.39 -12.20
CA ARG A 44 1.37 4.41 -13.57
C ARG A 44 1.88 5.77 -14.04
N ARG A 45 1.31 6.85 -13.50
CA ARG A 45 1.64 8.22 -13.92
C ARG A 45 2.94 8.65 -13.27
N ALA A 46 3.84 9.27 -14.05
CA ALA A 46 5.02 9.93 -13.49
C ALA A 46 4.56 11.04 -12.52
N MET A 47 5.17 11.05 -11.34
CA MET A 47 4.89 12.02 -10.29
C MET A 47 6.09 12.06 -9.35
N SER A 48 6.48 13.25 -8.91
CA SER A 48 7.47 13.43 -7.85
C SER A 48 6.86 13.14 -6.48
N ASP A 49 7.71 12.91 -5.47
CA ASP A 49 7.27 12.77 -4.08
C ASP A 49 6.48 14.02 -3.62
N VAL A 50 6.94 15.22 -3.98
CA VAL A 50 6.31 16.48 -3.61
C VAL A 50 4.90 16.59 -4.20
N GLU A 51 4.75 16.32 -5.49
CA GLU A 51 3.43 16.35 -6.15
C GLU A 51 2.49 15.29 -5.55
N PHE A 52 3.01 14.13 -5.17
CA PHE A 52 2.21 13.09 -4.54
C PHE A 52 1.77 13.51 -3.14
N GLN A 53 2.68 14.03 -2.32
CA GLN A 53 2.43 14.55 -0.98
C GLN A 53 1.37 15.66 -0.98
N THR A 54 1.44 16.61 -1.92
CA THR A 54 0.39 17.63 -2.09
C THR A 54 -0.98 17.02 -2.39
N LYS A 55 -1.04 15.90 -3.11
CA LYS A 55 -2.33 15.20 -3.34
C LYS A 55 -2.85 14.49 -2.10
N ILE A 56 -1.96 13.97 -1.26
CA ILE A 56 -2.34 13.41 0.05
C ILE A 56 -2.91 14.51 0.92
N GLU A 57 -2.23 15.65 1.03
CA GLU A 57 -2.69 16.83 1.76
C GLU A 57 -4.10 17.26 1.33
N GLN A 58 -4.32 17.43 0.02
CA GLN A 58 -5.63 17.77 -0.54
C GLN A 58 -6.71 16.72 -0.23
N SER A 59 -6.35 15.45 -0.30
CA SER A 59 -7.24 14.34 0.06
C SER A 59 -7.64 14.41 1.53
N LEU A 60 -6.68 14.64 2.42
CA LEU A 60 -6.94 14.75 3.85
C LEU A 60 -7.81 15.98 4.17
N ALA A 61 -7.50 17.14 3.58
CA ALA A 61 -8.30 18.35 3.74
C ALA A 61 -9.76 18.18 3.27
N THR A 62 -9.99 17.34 2.25
CA THR A 62 -11.32 17.11 1.68
C THR A 62 -12.11 16.02 2.42
N PHE A 63 -11.45 14.94 2.83
CA PHE A 63 -12.12 13.71 3.29
C PHE A 63 -11.87 13.37 4.76
N SER A 64 -10.99 14.10 5.46
CA SER A 64 -10.74 13.95 6.89
C SER A 64 -11.30 15.14 7.66
N ARG A 65 -11.74 14.89 8.90
CA ARG A 65 -12.08 15.97 9.84
C ARG A 65 -10.79 16.36 10.56
N ILE A 66 -10.02 17.26 9.97
CA ILE A 66 -8.79 17.81 10.55
C ILE A 66 -9.17 19.05 11.36
N SER A 67 -8.75 19.11 12.62
CA SER A 67 -8.88 20.32 13.45
C SER A 67 -7.67 21.24 13.24
N SER A 68 -7.79 22.53 13.56
CA SER A 68 -6.68 23.49 13.43
C SER A 68 -5.45 23.10 14.26
N ASP A 69 -5.65 22.33 15.34
CA ASP A 69 -4.56 21.91 16.23
C ASP A 69 -3.76 20.71 15.68
N ASP A 70 -4.23 20.09 14.59
CA ASP A 70 -3.65 18.88 14.00
C ASP A 70 -2.60 19.15 12.91
N GLU A 71 -2.34 20.42 12.56
CA GLU A 71 -1.54 20.82 11.39
C GLU A 71 -0.13 20.19 11.39
N SER A 72 0.55 20.20 12.54
CA SER A 72 1.86 19.55 12.70
C SER A 72 1.84 18.03 12.50
N GLY A 73 0.77 17.35 12.93
CA GLY A 73 0.61 15.91 12.75
C GLY A 73 0.29 15.54 11.30
N VAL A 74 -0.39 16.42 10.56
CA VAL A 74 -0.62 16.24 9.12
C VAL A 74 0.70 16.30 8.35
N GLU A 75 1.55 17.29 8.62
CA GLU A 75 2.86 17.42 7.98
C GLU A 75 3.76 16.21 8.27
N GLU A 76 3.81 15.76 9.53
CA GLU A 76 4.56 14.57 9.92
C GLU A 76 4.06 13.33 9.17
N PHE A 77 2.74 13.12 9.13
CA PHE A 77 2.13 12.00 8.40
C PHE A 77 2.46 12.04 6.91
N ILE A 78 2.33 13.20 6.25
CA ILE A 78 2.63 13.36 4.82
C ILE A 78 4.11 13.07 4.54
N SER A 79 5.00 13.44 5.44
CA SER A 79 6.45 13.21 5.29
C SER A 79 6.83 11.72 5.19
N THR A 80 5.96 10.82 5.68
CA THR A 80 6.14 9.36 5.60
C THR A 80 5.94 8.81 4.18
N PHE A 81 5.31 9.59 3.28
CA PHE A 81 4.94 9.16 1.94
C PHE A 81 6.09 9.31 0.93
N ARG A 82 6.25 8.30 0.08
CA ARG A 82 7.03 8.33 -1.16
C ARG A 82 6.18 7.83 -2.32
N TYR A 83 6.56 8.16 -3.53
CA TYR A 83 5.89 7.70 -4.74
C TYR A 83 6.83 6.88 -5.62
N CYS A 84 6.31 5.79 -6.17
CA CYS A 84 6.99 4.98 -7.16
C CYS A 84 6.11 4.89 -8.42
N GLN A 85 6.65 5.37 -9.54
CA GLN A 85 6.03 5.12 -10.83
C GLN A 85 6.27 3.68 -11.24
N LEU A 86 5.20 2.92 -11.45
CA LEU A 86 5.28 1.52 -11.85
C LEU A 86 4.16 1.15 -12.82
N ASP A 87 4.55 0.55 -13.94
CA ASP A 87 3.65 -0.29 -14.71
C ASP A 87 3.63 -1.68 -14.07
N THR A 88 2.45 -2.15 -13.68
CA THR A 88 2.28 -3.39 -12.93
C THR A 88 2.77 -4.61 -13.68
N ALA A 89 2.84 -4.55 -15.02
CA ALA A 89 3.34 -5.64 -15.88
C ALA A 89 4.87 -5.58 -16.11
N ASN A 90 5.55 -4.50 -15.71
CA ASN A 90 6.98 -4.32 -15.94
C ASN A 90 7.81 -4.75 -14.72
N ILE A 91 8.37 -5.95 -14.76
CA ILE A 91 9.20 -6.50 -13.68
C ILE A 91 10.42 -5.63 -13.33
N VAL A 92 10.99 -4.91 -14.30
CA VAL A 92 12.17 -4.04 -14.04
C VAL A 92 11.81 -2.94 -13.04
N GLY A 93 10.60 -2.37 -13.14
CA GLY A 93 10.15 -1.34 -12.21
C GLY A 93 9.95 -1.86 -10.77
N TYR A 94 9.74 -3.18 -10.58
CA TYR A 94 9.67 -3.75 -9.23
C TYR A 94 11.05 -3.81 -8.56
N GLN A 95 12.15 -3.84 -9.32
CA GLN A 95 13.49 -3.74 -8.76
C GLN A 95 13.79 -2.32 -8.25
N ASP A 96 13.30 -1.30 -8.97
CA ASP A 96 13.36 0.09 -8.49
C ASP A 96 12.51 0.26 -7.23
N LEU A 97 11.31 -0.33 -7.20
CA LEU A 97 10.45 -0.35 -6.02
C LEU A 97 11.13 -1.04 -4.82
N LEU A 98 11.74 -2.22 -5.02
CA LEU A 98 12.48 -2.92 -3.98
C LEU A 98 13.64 -2.08 -3.43
N SER A 99 14.36 -1.40 -4.31
CA SER A 99 15.46 -0.51 -3.92
C SER A 99 14.97 0.65 -3.06
N LEU A 100 13.83 1.26 -3.42
CA LEU A 100 13.18 2.30 -2.63
C LEU A 100 12.73 1.77 -1.27
N VAL A 101 12.08 0.61 -1.23
CA VAL A 101 11.62 -0.05 0.00
C VAL A 101 12.80 -0.27 0.95
N LYS A 102 13.87 -0.94 0.50
CA LYS A 102 15.06 -1.21 1.33
C LYS A 102 15.74 0.06 1.83
N LYS A 103 15.80 1.10 0.99
CA LYS A 103 16.32 2.41 1.38
C LYS A 103 15.51 2.98 2.55
N ARG A 104 14.18 3.01 2.44
CA ARG A 104 13.30 3.52 3.50
C ARG A 104 13.34 2.67 4.76
N GLU A 105 13.42 1.35 4.61
CA GLU A 105 13.57 0.42 5.74
C GLU A 105 14.86 0.70 6.52
N THR A 106 15.96 0.96 5.81
CA THR A 106 17.24 1.33 6.44
C THR A 106 17.18 2.70 7.12
N GLU A 107 16.64 3.71 6.44
CA GLU A 107 16.52 5.09 6.96
C GLU A 107 15.67 5.17 8.24
N LEU A 108 14.62 4.36 8.32
CA LEU A 108 13.66 4.37 9.43
C LEU A 108 13.83 3.21 10.42
N ASN A 109 14.86 2.37 10.22
CA ASN A 109 15.12 1.17 11.02
C ASN A 109 13.89 0.23 11.10
N ILE A 110 13.25 -0.04 9.96
CA ILE A 110 12.10 -0.94 9.82
C ILE A 110 12.61 -2.38 9.64
N SER A 111 12.08 -3.33 10.41
CA SER A 111 12.49 -4.75 10.40
C SER A 111 11.93 -5.56 9.22
N GLU A 112 11.88 -4.95 8.03
CA GLU A 112 11.38 -5.57 6.80
C GLU A 112 9.93 -6.11 6.89
N ASN A 113 9.10 -5.55 7.79
CA ASN A 113 7.67 -5.81 7.80
C ASN A 113 7.01 -5.05 6.66
N ARG A 114 6.29 -5.72 5.76
CA ARG A 114 5.70 -5.12 4.56
C ARG A 114 4.22 -5.43 4.43
N MET A 115 3.42 -4.39 4.20
CA MET A 115 1.98 -4.50 3.99
C MET A 115 1.67 -4.06 2.55
N PHE A 116 1.16 -4.96 1.73
CA PHE A 116 0.83 -4.70 0.33
C PHE A 116 -0.67 -4.50 0.22
N TYR A 117 -1.13 -3.29 -0.11
CA TYR A 117 -2.54 -2.98 -0.31
C TYR A 117 -2.83 -2.82 -1.80
N LEU A 118 -3.66 -3.73 -2.34
CA LEU A 118 -4.03 -3.73 -3.75
C LEU A 118 -5.34 -2.97 -3.98
N SER A 119 -5.26 -1.65 -4.08
CA SER A 119 -6.37 -0.77 -4.47
C SER A 119 -6.43 -0.60 -5.99
N VAL A 120 -6.44 -1.71 -6.72
CA VAL A 120 -6.45 -1.76 -8.20
C VAL A 120 -7.59 -2.65 -8.70
N VAL A 121 -7.79 -2.67 -10.03
CA VAL A 121 -8.80 -3.53 -10.65
C VAL A 121 -8.38 -5.01 -10.60
N PRO A 122 -9.33 -5.96 -10.52
CA PRO A 122 -8.99 -7.38 -10.34
C PRO A 122 -8.10 -7.97 -11.43
N GLU A 123 -8.23 -7.47 -12.67
CA GLU A 123 -7.54 -8.00 -13.85
C GLU A 123 -6.01 -7.88 -13.77
N VAL A 124 -5.49 -7.01 -12.90
CA VAL A 124 -4.03 -6.84 -12.73
C VAL A 124 -3.49 -7.52 -11.47
N PHE A 125 -4.34 -8.14 -10.64
CA PHE A 125 -3.90 -8.73 -9.37
C PHE A 125 -2.91 -9.87 -9.56
N ASP A 126 -3.19 -10.84 -10.43
CA ASP A 126 -2.31 -11.98 -10.71
C ASP A 126 -0.90 -11.50 -11.13
N VAL A 127 -0.85 -10.46 -11.96
CA VAL A 127 0.41 -9.89 -12.47
C VAL A 127 1.19 -9.20 -11.34
N ILE A 128 0.50 -8.47 -10.46
CA ILE A 128 1.13 -7.79 -9.33
C ILE A 128 1.65 -8.81 -8.31
N ALA A 129 0.83 -9.80 -7.95
CA ALA A 129 1.19 -10.90 -7.06
C ALA A 129 2.48 -11.60 -7.50
N LEU A 130 2.51 -12.04 -8.76
CA LEU A 130 3.67 -12.70 -9.35
C LEU A 130 4.91 -11.79 -9.30
N ASN A 131 4.78 -10.53 -9.72
CA ASN A 131 5.91 -9.60 -9.74
C ASN A 131 6.41 -9.22 -8.34
N ILE A 132 5.54 -9.15 -7.32
CA ILE A 132 5.93 -8.96 -5.91
C ILE A 132 6.83 -10.13 -5.45
N LYS A 133 6.47 -11.36 -5.82
CA LYS A 133 7.24 -12.56 -5.48
C LYS A 133 8.57 -12.61 -6.23
N GLU A 134 8.52 -12.52 -7.57
CA GLU A 134 9.69 -12.63 -8.44
C GLU A 134 10.71 -11.50 -8.24
N SER A 135 10.26 -10.30 -7.86
CA SER A 135 11.17 -9.20 -7.55
C SER A 135 11.92 -9.37 -6.24
N GLY A 136 11.47 -10.25 -5.34
CA GLY A 136 11.99 -10.39 -3.98
C GLY A 136 11.40 -9.39 -2.98
N LEU A 137 10.35 -8.66 -3.34
CA LEU A 137 9.60 -7.80 -2.40
C LEU A 137 8.92 -8.61 -1.29
N TRP A 138 8.50 -9.84 -1.58
CA TRP A 138 7.93 -10.75 -0.57
C TRP A 138 8.98 -11.50 0.27
N THR A 139 10.23 -11.56 -0.16
CA THR A 139 11.27 -12.32 0.54
C THR A 139 11.91 -11.44 1.62
N THR A 140 11.35 -11.49 2.83
CA THR A 140 11.81 -10.70 3.98
C THR A 140 12.06 -11.56 5.22
N LYS A 141 12.72 -10.98 6.22
CA LYS A 141 12.81 -11.58 7.57
C LYS A 141 11.62 -11.22 8.46
N GLY A 142 10.88 -10.17 8.12
CA GLY A 142 9.74 -9.66 8.85
C GLY A 142 8.41 -10.27 8.39
N LEU A 143 7.32 -9.69 8.88
CA LEU A 143 5.96 -10.06 8.49
C LEU A 143 5.58 -9.46 7.15
N ASN A 144 5.01 -10.27 6.26
CA ASN A 144 4.38 -9.80 5.03
C ASN A 144 2.88 -10.02 5.06
N ARG A 145 2.13 -9.09 4.51
CA ARG A 145 0.66 -9.15 4.46
C ARG A 145 0.17 -8.61 3.12
N LEU A 146 -0.75 -9.32 2.51
CA LEU A 146 -1.38 -8.93 1.24
C LEU A 146 -2.85 -8.59 1.50
N ILE A 147 -3.23 -7.34 1.26
CA ILE A 147 -4.59 -6.83 1.45
C ILE A 147 -5.21 -6.63 0.07
N ILE A 148 -6.37 -7.25 -0.15
CA ILE A 148 -7.06 -7.29 -1.44
C ILE A 148 -8.47 -6.73 -1.29
N GLU A 149 -8.83 -5.79 -2.15
CA GLU A 149 -10.16 -5.22 -2.22
C GLU A 149 -11.10 -6.03 -3.11
N LYS A 150 -12.38 -6.03 -2.77
CA LYS A 150 -13.43 -6.59 -3.63
C LYS A 150 -13.62 -5.73 -4.90
N PRO A 151 -14.10 -6.28 -6.02
CA PRO A 151 -14.59 -7.66 -6.20
C PRO A 151 -13.46 -8.69 -6.37
N PHE A 152 -13.66 -9.88 -5.81
CA PHE A 152 -12.68 -10.97 -5.92
C PHE A 152 -12.79 -11.75 -7.24
N ASP A 153 -13.93 -11.63 -7.94
CA ASP A 153 -14.14 -11.89 -9.38
C ASP A 153 -15.64 -11.66 -9.71
N TYR A 154 -16.05 -11.92 -10.96
CA TYR A 154 -17.43 -11.77 -11.46
C TYR A 154 -18.33 -13.00 -11.24
N ASN A 155 -17.76 -14.19 -11.01
CA ASN A 155 -18.54 -15.41 -10.72
C ASN A 155 -17.76 -16.39 -9.80
N VAL A 156 -18.47 -17.41 -9.27
CA VAL A 156 -17.90 -18.38 -8.32
C VAL A 156 -16.72 -19.17 -8.90
N THR A 157 -16.75 -19.49 -10.19
CA THR A 157 -15.69 -20.26 -10.83
C THR A 157 -14.42 -19.43 -10.93
N SER A 158 -14.52 -18.21 -11.44
CA SER A 158 -13.37 -17.32 -11.61
C SER A 158 -12.80 -16.85 -10.27
N ALA A 159 -13.65 -16.60 -9.27
CA ALA A 159 -13.20 -16.30 -7.90
C ALA A 159 -12.43 -17.47 -7.25
N ARG A 160 -12.83 -18.72 -7.52
CA ARG A 160 -12.09 -19.91 -7.05
C ARG A 160 -10.74 -20.04 -7.75
N GLU A 161 -10.67 -19.75 -9.04
CA GLU A 161 -9.42 -19.77 -9.79
C GLU A 161 -8.45 -18.69 -9.31
N PHE A 162 -8.96 -17.47 -9.10
CA PHE A 162 -8.21 -16.37 -8.51
C PHE A 162 -7.66 -16.74 -7.13
N ASN A 163 -8.52 -17.24 -6.24
CA ASN A 163 -8.08 -17.65 -4.91
C ASN A 163 -7.03 -18.76 -4.97
N ARG A 164 -7.23 -19.76 -5.84
CA ARG A 164 -6.27 -20.87 -6.02
C ARG A 164 -4.88 -20.36 -6.43
N LYS A 165 -4.81 -19.41 -7.37
CA LYS A 165 -3.52 -18.83 -7.80
C LYS A 165 -2.85 -18.05 -6.68
N LEU A 166 -3.62 -17.27 -5.92
CA LEU A 166 -3.09 -16.51 -4.78
C LEU A 166 -2.47 -17.41 -3.72
N ILE A 167 -3.16 -18.49 -3.32
CA ILE A 167 -2.65 -19.42 -2.29
C ILE A 167 -1.52 -20.33 -2.80
N GLU A 168 -1.31 -20.41 -4.12
CA GLU A 168 -0.10 -21.01 -4.70
C GLU A 168 1.13 -20.11 -4.50
N ASP A 169 0.91 -18.80 -4.44
CA ASP A 169 1.98 -17.81 -4.33
C ASP A 169 2.24 -17.32 -2.92
N PHE A 170 1.22 -17.30 -2.05
CA PHE A 170 1.26 -16.77 -0.70
C PHE A 170 0.58 -17.72 0.31
N ASP A 171 1.00 -17.66 1.56
CA ASP A 171 0.28 -18.33 2.65
C ASP A 171 -1.07 -17.63 2.86
N GLU A 172 -2.16 -18.40 2.93
CA GLU A 172 -3.51 -17.86 3.12
C GLU A 172 -3.63 -17.01 4.40
N THR A 173 -2.85 -17.31 5.44
CA THR A 173 -2.82 -16.55 6.70
C THR A 173 -2.21 -15.15 6.56
N ASP A 174 -1.50 -14.90 5.47
CA ASP A 174 -0.93 -13.60 5.14
C ASP A 174 -1.86 -12.76 4.23
N ILE A 175 -2.98 -13.32 3.77
CA ILE A 175 -3.93 -12.66 2.86
C ILE A 175 -5.16 -12.14 3.61
N TYR A 176 -5.51 -10.89 3.35
CA TYR A 176 -6.60 -10.16 3.98
C TYR A 176 -7.56 -9.65 2.91
N TYR A 177 -8.70 -10.33 2.78
CA TYR A 177 -9.78 -9.94 1.90
C TYR A 177 -10.65 -8.88 2.57
N ILE A 178 -10.71 -7.68 2.00
CA ILE A 178 -11.50 -6.59 2.56
C ILE A 178 -12.97 -6.73 2.17
N ASP A 179 -13.83 -6.85 3.18
CA ASP A 179 -15.23 -6.49 3.08
C ASP A 179 -15.54 -5.44 4.14
N HIS A 180 -15.79 -4.20 3.72
CA HIS A 180 -16.00 -3.05 4.61
C HIS A 180 -17.28 -3.13 5.48
N TYR A 181 -18.08 -4.20 5.34
CA TYR A 181 -19.22 -4.49 6.21
C TYR A 181 -18.88 -5.37 7.40
N LEU A 182 -17.73 -6.07 7.38
CA LEU A 182 -17.21 -6.86 8.49
C LEU A 182 -16.43 -5.99 9.48
#